data_AF-A0AAU4ICC6-F1
#
_entry.id   AF-A0AAU4ICC6-F1
#
_cell.length_a   1.000
_cell.length_b   1.000
_cell.length_c   1.000
_cell.angle_alpha   90.00
_cell.angle_beta   90.00
_cell.angle_gamma   90.00
#
_symmetry.space_group_name_H-M   'P 1'
#
loop_
_entity.id
_entity.type
_entity.pdbx_description
1 polymer ?
#
loop_
_entity_poly.entity_id
_entity_poly.type
_entity_poly.pdbx_seq_one_letter_code
_entity_poly.pdbx_strand_id
1 'polypeptide(L)'
;MALHLLYRRAGFPGIKSISDASVHLGDNCDVISHQGVSNILAGKSTPRWSKLEALVLVLASRDVTRPEPRVIAREFHGLWLQVASEPTLQSIRVDDAGKPPPEELPTDPSGSLAPPVRPVAGVVRGRRSLSTRRKRDLLLEVGGRCPVPRCASSSMEVAHITPLAMGGTNDFGNLIYLCANHHRQYDGGEFTEQDLRLIKARLAWSADRYTNAEYLWLGVFSKNRGTHFLHPVEERNCLRFLEADGYIQRVDTPGAAKPDMDTWRLAEIGVRLAGVWADSGAPAINIATGP
;
A
#
# COMPACT_ATOMS: atom_id res chain seq x y z
N MET A 1 7.61 20.48 -18.03
CA MET A 1 8.42 21.72 -18.18
C MET A 1 8.91 22.30 -16.84
N ALA A 2 8.11 22.29 -15.76
CA ALA A 2 8.46 22.86 -14.46
C ALA A 2 9.81 22.38 -13.87
N LEU A 3 10.10 21.08 -13.92
CA LEU A 3 11.35 20.52 -13.37
C LEU A 3 12.61 21.11 -14.02
N HIS A 4 12.59 21.31 -15.34
CA HIS A 4 13.72 21.87 -16.08
C HIS A 4 13.96 23.35 -15.75
N LEU A 5 12.89 24.10 -15.44
CA LEU A 5 13.01 25.48 -14.97
C LEU A 5 13.65 25.54 -13.59
N LEU A 6 13.25 24.66 -12.67
CA LEU A 6 13.87 24.55 -11.35
C LEU A 6 15.34 24.13 -11.47
N TYR A 7 15.66 23.17 -12.33
CA TYR A 7 17.03 22.73 -12.60
C TYR A 7 17.91 23.86 -13.14
N ARG A 8 17.38 24.68 -14.06
CA ARG A 8 18.05 25.88 -14.58
C ARG A 8 18.29 26.92 -13.47
N ARG A 9 17.27 27.21 -12.66
CA ARG A 9 17.37 28.17 -11.56
C ARG A 9 18.33 27.73 -10.45
N ALA A 10 18.52 26.43 -10.29
CA ALA A 10 19.53 25.85 -9.41
C ALA A 10 20.97 25.95 -9.95
N GLY A 11 21.17 26.54 -11.14
CA GLY A 11 22.48 26.71 -11.77
C GLY A 11 22.99 25.46 -12.50
N PHE A 12 22.10 24.58 -12.96
CA PHE A 12 22.45 23.33 -13.65
C PHE A 12 23.48 22.47 -12.88
N PRO A 13 23.21 22.14 -11.61
CA PRO A 13 24.15 21.34 -10.83
C PRO A 13 24.41 19.98 -11.48
N GLY A 14 25.67 19.54 -11.52
CA GLY A 14 26.00 18.24 -12.11
C GLY A 14 25.26 17.08 -11.45
N ILE A 15 24.94 16.05 -12.23
CA ILE A 15 24.20 14.84 -11.79
C ILE A 15 24.78 14.22 -10.51
N LYS A 16 26.11 14.12 -10.43
CA LYS A 16 26.82 13.62 -9.24
C LYS A 16 26.57 14.49 -8.01
N SER A 17 26.67 15.80 -8.17
CA SER A 17 26.42 16.75 -7.10
C SER A 17 24.98 16.69 -6.58
N ILE A 18 24.00 16.36 -7.43
CA ILE A 18 22.61 16.16 -7.01
C ILE A 18 22.46 14.86 -6.21
N SER A 19 22.98 13.76 -6.75
CA SER A 19 22.95 12.43 -6.12
C SER A 19 23.58 12.49 -4.72
N ASP A 20 24.78 13.04 -4.61
CA ASP A 20 25.50 13.17 -3.34
C ASP A 20 24.72 14.03 -2.33
N ALA A 21 24.07 15.11 -2.78
CA ALA A 21 23.25 15.94 -1.91
C ALA A 21 21.95 15.26 -1.44
N SER A 22 21.39 14.35 -2.23
CA SER A 22 20.16 13.64 -1.86
C SER A 22 20.35 12.77 -0.61
N VAL A 23 21.57 12.25 -0.39
CA VAL A 23 21.94 11.46 0.79
C VAL A 23 21.80 12.27 2.09
N HIS A 24 21.90 13.60 2.02
CA HIS A 24 21.88 14.48 3.18
C HIS A 24 20.52 15.15 3.46
N LEU A 25 19.47 14.81 2.71
CA LEU A 25 18.13 15.41 2.88
C LEU A 25 17.39 14.97 4.17
N GLY A 26 17.97 14.04 4.93
CA GLY A 26 17.42 13.50 6.18
C GLY A 26 16.63 12.19 5.99
N ASP A 27 16.24 11.57 7.11
CA ASP A 27 15.74 10.18 7.18
C ASP A 27 14.46 9.86 6.36
N ASN A 28 13.77 10.87 5.83
CA ASN A 28 12.47 10.71 5.18
C ASN A 28 12.51 10.85 3.64
N CYS A 29 13.68 11.10 3.04
CA CYS A 29 13.81 11.25 1.59
C CYS A 29 14.54 10.05 0.98
N ASP A 30 14.05 9.55 -0.16
CA ASP A 30 14.71 8.46 -0.87
C ASP A 30 16.04 8.93 -1.48
N VAL A 31 17.03 8.02 -1.55
CA VAL A 31 18.33 8.31 -2.15
C VAL A 31 18.23 8.09 -3.66
N ILE A 32 18.69 9.07 -4.43
CA ILE A 32 18.64 9.01 -5.89
C ILE A 32 20.03 8.75 -6.44
N SER A 33 20.18 7.69 -7.24
CA SER A 33 21.44 7.42 -7.96
C SER A 33 21.68 8.40 -9.11
N HIS A 34 22.93 8.50 -9.56
CA HIS A 34 23.31 9.26 -10.77
C HIS A 34 22.42 8.93 -11.98
N GLN A 35 22.19 7.64 -12.23
CA GLN A 35 21.36 7.19 -13.33
C GLN A 35 19.90 7.60 -13.14
N GLY A 36 19.39 7.56 -11.90
CA GLY A 36 18.05 8.03 -11.55
C GLY A 36 17.87 9.51 -11.88
N VAL A 37 18.78 10.37 -11.43
CA VAL A 37 18.73 11.81 -11.74
C VAL A 37 18.76 12.04 -13.26
N SER A 38 19.67 11.36 -13.98
CA SER A 38 19.78 11.46 -15.43
C SER A 38 18.49 11.08 -16.16
N ASN A 39 17.88 9.94 -15.79
CA ASN A 39 16.64 9.47 -16.40
C ASN A 39 15.47 10.42 -16.14
N ILE A 40 15.38 10.97 -14.93
CA ILE A 40 14.32 11.91 -14.56
C ILE A 40 14.46 13.23 -15.34
N LEU A 41 15.66 13.81 -15.37
CA LEU A 41 15.90 15.06 -16.10
C LEU A 41 15.71 14.87 -17.61
N ALA A 42 16.13 13.74 -18.17
CA ALA A 42 15.92 13.43 -19.58
C ALA A 42 14.47 13.04 -19.93
N GLY A 43 13.57 12.91 -18.95
CA GLY A 43 12.19 12.46 -19.17
C GLY A 43 12.09 11.02 -19.67
N LYS A 44 13.11 10.19 -19.46
CA LYS A 44 13.17 8.80 -19.95
C LYS A 44 12.31 7.83 -19.14
N SER A 45 11.89 8.23 -17.94
CA SER A 45 11.08 7.42 -17.04
C SER A 45 10.24 8.32 -16.14
N THR A 46 9.02 7.87 -15.81
CA THR A 46 8.21 8.50 -14.75
C THR A 46 8.72 8.01 -13.38
N PRO A 47 9.38 8.86 -12.57
CA PRO A 47 9.88 8.43 -11.27
C PRO A 47 8.76 8.23 -10.26
N ARG A 48 9.03 7.40 -9.23
CA ARG A 48 8.24 7.41 -7.99
C ARG A 48 8.29 8.80 -7.35
N TRP A 49 7.22 9.18 -6.65
CA TRP A 49 7.14 10.48 -6.00
C TRP A 49 8.33 10.72 -5.05
N SER A 50 8.68 9.75 -4.21
CA SER A 50 9.81 9.85 -3.27
C SER A 50 11.14 10.22 -3.94
N LYS A 51 11.42 9.68 -5.12
CA LYS A 51 12.60 10.05 -5.92
C LYS A 51 12.48 11.42 -6.56
N LEU A 52 11.30 11.80 -7.05
CA LEU A 52 11.10 13.14 -7.58
C LEU A 52 11.19 14.20 -6.48
N GLU A 53 10.64 13.93 -5.31
CA GLU A 53 10.66 14.79 -4.13
C GLU A 53 12.09 15.06 -3.70
N ALA A 54 12.91 14.03 -3.53
CA ALA A 54 14.32 14.19 -3.19
C ALA A 54 15.06 15.05 -4.23
N LEU A 55 14.77 14.89 -5.53
CA LEU A 55 15.38 15.71 -6.59
C LEU A 55 14.93 17.17 -6.45
N VAL A 56 13.63 17.40 -6.27
CA VAL A 56 13.05 18.74 -6.13
C VAL A 56 13.60 19.45 -4.89
N LEU A 57 13.74 18.76 -3.76
CA LEU A 57 14.31 19.32 -2.53
C LEU A 57 15.77 19.73 -2.72
N VAL A 58 16.59 18.89 -3.37
CA VAL A 58 18.00 19.25 -3.69
C VAL A 58 18.05 20.49 -4.59
N LEU A 59 17.24 20.52 -5.66
CA LEU A 59 17.25 21.62 -6.61
C LEU A 59 16.71 22.92 -6.01
N ALA A 60 15.61 22.87 -5.25
CA ALA A 60 15.03 24.03 -4.59
C ALA A 60 15.98 24.64 -3.55
N SER A 61 16.73 23.80 -2.83
CA SER A 61 17.75 24.27 -1.88
C SER A 61 18.92 25.00 -2.54
N ARG A 62 19.11 24.82 -3.86
CA ARG A 62 20.16 25.45 -4.66
C ARG A 62 19.63 26.56 -5.58
N ASP A 63 18.33 26.78 -5.59
CA ASP A 63 17.71 27.82 -6.39
C ASP A 63 18.17 29.21 -5.92
N VAL A 64 18.58 30.05 -6.87
CA VAL A 64 19.14 31.38 -6.58
C VAL A 64 18.15 32.29 -5.84
N THR A 65 16.84 32.09 -6.02
CA THR A 65 15.83 32.90 -5.30
C THR A 65 15.58 32.41 -3.86
N ARG A 66 16.24 31.31 -3.44
CA ARG A 66 16.11 30.68 -2.12
C ARG A 66 14.65 30.47 -1.67
N PRO A 67 13.80 29.81 -2.49
CA PRO A 67 12.47 29.44 -2.06
C PRO A 67 12.56 28.39 -0.93
N GLU A 68 11.53 28.31 -0.09
CA GLU A 68 11.46 27.26 0.92
C GLU A 68 11.29 25.88 0.26
N PRO A 69 12.25 24.93 0.37
CA PRO A 69 12.26 23.72 -0.46
C PRO A 69 11.00 22.85 -0.34
N ARG A 70 10.43 22.76 0.87
CA ARG A 70 9.20 21.99 1.13
C ARG A 70 7.95 22.61 0.50
N VAL A 71 7.94 23.93 0.26
CA VAL A 71 6.85 24.57 -0.47
C VAL A 71 6.90 24.15 -1.93
N ILE A 72 8.08 24.23 -2.56
CA ILE A 72 8.28 23.80 -3.95
C ILE A 72 7.97 22.31 -4.13
N ALA A 73 8.40 21.45 -3.20
CA ALA A 73 8.07 20.03 -3.23
C ALA A 73 6.55 19.78 -3.25
N ARG A 74 5.77 20.51 -2.43
CA ARG A 74 4.30 20.38 -2.43
C ARG A 74 3.67 20.83 -3.76
N GLU A 75 4.18 21.89 -4.38
CA GLU A 75 3.72 22.33 -5.71
C GLU A 75 3.99 21.27 -6.77
N PHE A 76 5.20 20.69 -6.76
CA PHE A 76 5.57 19.60 -7.67
C PHE A 76 4.74 18.33 -7.42
N HIS A 77 4.34 18.05 -6.19
CA HIS A 77 3.45 16.92 -5.89
C HIS A 77 2.09 17.08 -6.58
N GLY A 78 1.53 18.29 -6.56
CA GLY A 78 0.29 18.59 -7.29
C GLY A 78 0.42 18.34 -8.79
N LEU A 79 1.53 18.78 -9.40
CA LEU A 79 1.82 18.53 -10.82
C LEU A 79 2.04 17.03 -11.11
N TRP A 80 2.72 16.32 -10.21
CA TRP A 80 2.98 14.89 -10.36
C TRP A 80 1.68 14.08 -10.31
N LEU A 81 0.75 14.41 -9.40
CA LEU A 81 -0.57 13.78 -9.33
C LEU A 81 -1.39 14.01 -10.61
N GLN A 82 -1.33 15.22 -11.20
CA GLN A 82 -1.99 15.50 -12.47
C GLN A 82 -1.46 14.60 -13.60
N VAL A 83 -0.14 14.48 -13.73
CA VAL A 83 0.48 13.63 -14.77
C VAL A 83 0.25 12.14 -14.50
N ALA A 84 0.33 11.70 -13.24
CA ALA A 84 0.08 10.31 -12.86
C ALA A 84 -1.38 9.89 -13.10
N SER A 85 -2.30 10.85 -13.15
CA SER A 85 -3.71 10.61 -13.48
C SER A 85 -3.99 10.54 -14.99
N GLU A 86 -3.02 10.83 -15.87
CA GLU A 86 -3.20 10.71 -17.32
C GLU A 86 -3.06 9.25 -17.80
N PRO A 87 -4.04 8.72 -18.56
CA PRO A 87 -4.14 7.29 -18.86
C PRO A 87 -3.10 6.72 -19.86
N THR A 88 -2.11 7.50 -20.31
CA THR A 88 -1.35 7.21 -21.54
C THR A 88 -0.05 6.41 -21.38
N LEU A 89 0.38 6.03 -20.15
CA LEU A 89 1.75 5.49 -19.94
C LEU A 89 1.87 4.10 -19.29
N GLN A 90 0.80 3.31 -19.19
CA GLN A 90 0.87 1.99 -18.53
C GLN A 90 0.39 0.86 -19.45
N SER A 91 1.31 0.31 -20.25
CA SER A 91 1.12 -1.01 -20.87
C SER A 91 2.26 -1.94 -20.44
N ILE A 92 2.05 -2.62 -19.31
CA ILE A 92 2.77 -3.85 -18.98
C ILE A 92 1.84 -5.00 -19.42
N ARG A 93 2.33 -5.86 -20.32
CA ARG A 93 1.62 -7.09 -20.69
C ARG A 93 1.81 -8.10 -19.56
N VAL A 94 0.70 -8.51 -18.95
CA VAL A 94 0.65 -9.71 -18.11
C VAL A 94 0.21 -10.82 -19.04
N ASP A 95 1.07 -11.80 -19.29
CA ASP A 95 0.69 -12.98 -20.05
C ASP A 95 -0.42 -13.72 -19.33
N ASP A 96 -1.41 -14.15 -20.11
CA ASP A 96 -2.67 -14.74 -19.68
C ASP A 96 -2.44 -16.03 -18.90
N ALA A 97 -2.38 -15.90 -17.57
CA ALA A 97 -2.31 -17.04 -16.66
C ALA A 97 -3.69 -17.71 -16.64
N GLY A 98 -3.83 -18.70 -17.53
CA GLY A 98 -4.76 -19.83 -17.49
C GLY A 98 -5.98 -19.65 -16.60
N LYS A 99 -7.11 -19.35 -17.24
CA LYS A 99 -8.47 -19.50 -16.71
C LYS A 99 -8.56 -20.77 -15.84
N PRO A 100 -8.89 -20.68 -14.55
CA PRO A 100 -9.13 -21.88 -13.75
C PRO A 100 -10.36 -22.64 -14.30
N PRO A 101 -10.37 -23.97 -14.22
CA PRO A 101 -11.51 -24.77 -14.66
C PRO A 101 -12.75 -24.40 -13.82
N PRO A 102 -13.96 -24.48 -14.41
CA PRO A 102 -15.18 -24.15 -13.69
C PRO A 102 -15.36 -25.12 -12.51
N GLU A 103 -15.50 -24.55 -11.32
CA GLU A 103 -15.84 -25.25 -10.09
C GLU A 103 -17.31 -25.71 -10.20
N GLU A 104 -17.51 -27.01 -10.42
CA GLU A 104 -18.84 -27.62 -10.38
C GLU A 104 -19.34 -27.61 -8.93
N LEU A 105 -20.40 -26.84 -8.66
CA LEU A 105 -21.14 -26.90 -7.41
C LEU A 105 -21.72 -28.31 -7.22
N PRO A 106 -21.47 -28.98 -6.08
CA PRO A 106 -22.21 -30.18 -5.73
C PRO A 106 -23.66 -29.81 -5.43
N THR A 107 -24.60 -30.43 -6.14
CA THR A 107 -26.00 -30.47 -5.74
C THR A 107 -26.14 -31.42 -4.54
N ASP A 108 -26.45 -30.87 -3.37
CA ASP A 108 -26.87 -31.64 -2.20
C ASP A 108 -28.23 -32.32 -2.42
N PRO A 109 -28.38 -33.61 -2.08
CA PRO A 109 -29.66 -34.16 -1.68
C PRO A 109 -29.82 -34.09 -0.15
N SER A 110 -30.93 -33.50 0.26
CA SER A 110 -31.56 -33.51 1.58
C SER A 110 -31.05 -34.53 2.63
N GLY A 111 -30.71 -33.99 3.80
CA GLY A 111 -31.29 -34.46 5.06
C GLY A 111 -30.40 -35.30 5.97
N SER A 112 -29.75 -34.67 6.94
CA SER A 112 -29.59 -35.23 8.29
C SER A 112 -29.18 -34.14 9.29
N LEU A 113 -30.01 -33.94 10.32
CA LEU A 113 -29.77 -32.99 11.41
C LEU A 113 -28.59 -33.48 12.28
N ALA A 114 -27.44 -32.82 12.16
CA ALA A 114 -26.33 -32.98 13.09
C ALA A 114 -26.61 -32.24 14.42
N PRO A 115 -26.22 -32.82 15.57
CA PRO A 115 -26.46 -32.23 16.90
C PRO A 115 -25.60 -30.97 17.13
N PRO A 116 -26.02 -30.09 18.08
CA PRO A 116 -25.34 -28.82 18.32
C PRO A 116 -23.91 -29.04 18.85
N VAL A 117 -22.93 -28.51 18.11
CA VAL A 117 -21.54 -28.44 18.53
C VAL A 117 -21.45 -27.55 19.76
N ARG A 118 -21.00 -28.11 20.88
CA ARG A 118 -20.75 -27.37 22.12
C ARG A 118 -19.58 -26.40 21.91
N PRO A 119 -19.64 -25.16 22.44
CA PRO A 119 -18.52 -24.23 22.35
C PRO A 119 -17.32 -24.79 23.11
N VAL A 120 -16.19 -24.96 22.42
CA VAL A 120 -14.91 -25.25 23.05
C VAL A 120 -14.50 -24.00 23.83
N ALA A 121 -14.29 -24.17 25.14
CA ALA A 121 -13.91 -23.11 26.06
C ALA A 121 -12.71 -22.32 25.51
N GLY A 122 -12.90 -21.01 25.35
CA GLY A 122 -11.93 -20.11 24.76
C GLY A 122 -10.64 -20.04 25.58
N VAL A 123 -9.51 -20.24 24.90
CA VAL A 123 -8.22 -19.72 25.37
C VAL A 123 -8.30 -18.21 25.21
N VAL A 124 -8.52 -17.50 26.31
CA VAL A 124 -8.34 -16.04 26.38
C VAL A 124 -6.87 -15.77 26.09
N ARG A 125 -6.54 -15.46 24.82
CA ARG A 125 -5.21 -14.97 24.46
C ARG A 125 -5.03 -13.64 25.18
N GLY A 126 -4.29 -13.66 26.29
CA GLY A 126 -3.96 -12.47 27.08
C GLY A 126 -3.53 -11.32 26.17
N ARG A 127 -4.02 -10.12 26.48
CA ARG A 127 -3.85 -8.88 25.70
C ARG A 127 -2.35 -8.59 25.52
N ARG A 128 -1.71 -9.20 24.52
CA ARG A 128 -0.31 -8.95 24.18
C ARG A 128 -0.20 -7.50 23.74
N SER A 129 0.56 -6.70 24.49
CA SER A 129 0.86 -5.32 24.13
C SER A 129 1.50 -5.26 22.74
N LEU A 130 1.02 -4.37 21.88
CA LEU A 130 1.64 -4.11 20.59
C LEU A 130 3.08 -3.63 20.79
N SER A 131 4.00 -4.13 19.96
CA SER A 131 5.40 -3.70 20.01
C SER A 131 5.54 -2.22 19.68
N THR A 132 6.56 -1.56 20.23
CA THR A 132 6.85 -0.14 19.96
C THR A 132 7.06 0.13 18.47
N ARG A 133 7.71 -0.80 17.76
CA ARG A 133 7.87 -0.73 16.30
C ARG A 133 6.52 -0.70 15.58
N ARG A 134 5.61 -1.62 15.92
CA ARG A 134 4.27 -1.68 15.31
C ARG A 134 3.49 -0.38 15.54
N LYS A 135 3.55 0.18 16.76
CA LYS A 135 2.95 1.48 17.06
C LYS A 135 3.57 2.61 16.24
N ARG A 136 4.89 2.62 16.09
CA ARG A 136 5.58 3.62 15.25
C ARG A 136 5.16 3.52 13.78
N ASP A 137 5.09 2.31 13.23
CA ASP A 137 4.71 2.09 11.83
C ASP A 137 3.27 2.57 11.57
N LEU A 138 2.35 2.30 12.50
CA LEU A 138 0.96 2.78 12.42
C LEU A 138 0.88 4.30 12.52
N LEU A 139 1.71 4.91 13.37
CA LEU A 139 1.74 6.36 13.55
C LEU A 139 2.23 7.08 12.28
N LEU A 140 3.22 6.49 11.60
CA LEU A 140 3.75 6.97 10.33
C LEU A 140 2.73 6.85 9.21
N GLU A 141 1.99 5.74 9.13
CA GLU A 141 0.93 5.51 8.14
C GLU A 141 -0.14 6.62 8.17
N VAL A 142 -0.56 7.04 9.36
CA VAL A 142 -1.57 8.10 9.52
C VAL A 142 -0.98 9.52 9.52
N GLY A 143 0.34 9.67 9.36
CA GLY A 143 1.00 10.98 9.36
C GLY A 143 0.87 11.76 10.68
N GLY A 144 0.74 11.07 11.81
CA GLY A 144 0.61 11.70 13.13
C GLY A 144 -0.74 12.38 13.42
N ARG A 145 -1.76 12.15 12.60
CA ARG A 145 -3.11 12.71 12.79
C ARG A 145 -4.18 11.66 12.54
N CYS A 146 -5.37 11.86 13.10
CA CYS A 146 -6.49 10.97 12.86
C CYS A 146 -6.82 10.91 11.35
N PRO A 147 -6.93 9.72 10.75
CA PRO A 147 -7.09 9.55 9.30
C PRO A 147 -8.53 9.72 8.82
N VAL A 148 -9.50 9.93 9.72
CA VAL A 148 -10.89 10.20 9.35
C VAL A 148 -10.96 11.54 8.60
N PRO A 149 -11.63 11.61 7.42
CA PRO A 149 -11.70 12.84 6.63
C PRO A 149 -12.14 14.04 7.44
N ARG A 150 -11.45 15.18 7.25
CA ARG A 150 -11.67 16.46 7.97
C ARG A 150 -11.38 16.42 9.47
N CYS A 151 -10.95 15.30 10.03
CA CYS A 151 -10.35 15.26 11.36
C CYS A 151 -8.87 15.65 11.30
N ALA A 152 -8.38 16.32 12.34
CA ALA A 152 -6.98 16.70 12.45
C ALA A 152 -6.41 16.51 13.86
N SER A 153 -7.12 15.75 14.72
CA SER A 153 -6.67 15.48 16.09
C SER A 153 -5.37 14.70 16.09
N SER A 154 -4.42 15.12 16.94
CA SER A 154 -3.14 14.46 17.17
C SER A 154 -3.14 13.49 18.35
N SER A 155 -4.19 13.51 19.19
CA SER A 155 -4.36 12.53 20.26
C SER A 155 -4.95 11.26 19.66
N MET A 156 -4.16 10.17 19.64
CA MET A 156 -4.50 8.95 18.91
C MET A 156 -4.30 7.69 19.72
N GLU A 157 -5.18 6.73 19.49
CA GLU A 157 -5.23 5.40 20.09
C GLU A 157 -5.27 4.36 18.98
N VAL A 158 -4.67 3.19 19.22
CA VAL A 158 -4.72 2.09 18.25
C VAL A 158 -6.05 1.37 18.39
N ALA A 159 -6.79 1.29 17.30
CA ALA A 159 -8.02 0.52 17.15
C ALA A 159 -7.75 -0.73 16.31
N HIS A 160 -8.42 -1.83 16.67
CA HIS A 160 -8.51 -3.02 15.83
C HIS A 160 -9.69 -2.85 14.86
N ILE A 161 -9.46 -3.03 13.56
CA ILE A 161 -10.50 -2.92 12.52
C ILE A 161 -11.51 -4.06 12.64
N THR A 162 -11.03 -5.29 12.81
CA THR A 162 -11.81 -6.41 13.33
C THR A 162 -11.42 -6.60 14.80
N PRO A 163 -12.33 -6.43 15.76
CA PRO A 163 -12.06 -6.57 17.19
C PRO A 163 -11.48 -7.94 17.55
N LEU A 164 -10.56 -7.97 18.53
CA LEU A 164 -9.98 -9.22 19.04
C LEU A 164 -11.05 -10.21 19.53
N ALA A 165 -12.15 -9.70 20.10
CA ALA A 165 -13.28 -10.52 20.56
C ALA A 165 -13.99 -11.27 19.41
N MET A 166 -13.88 -10.76 18.18
CA MET A 166 -14.42 -11.38 16.97
C MET A 166 -13.35 -12.12 16.15
N GLY A 167 -12.24 -12.48 16.77
CA GLY A 167 -11.14 -13.21 16.10
C GLY A 167 -10.13 -12.32 15.37
N GLY A 168 -10.21 -10.99 15.55
CA GLY A 168 -9.22 -10.06 15.01
C GLY A 168 -7.79 -10.37 15.44
N THR A 169 -6.83 -9.98 14.60
CA THR A 169 -5.40 -10.19 14.86
C THR A 169 -4.70 -8.87 15.21
N ASN A 170 -3.46 -8.95 15.70
CA ASN A 170 -2.59 -7.79 15.90
C ASN A 170 -1.78 -7.47 14.63
N ASP A 171 -2.18 -7.97 13.46
CA ASP A 171 -1.47 -7.72 12.21
C ASP A 171 -1.66 -6.29 11.77
N PHE A 172 -0.67 -5.74 11.08
CA PHE A 172 -0.68 -4.33 10.70
C PHE A 172 -1.94 -3.98 9.89
N GLY A 173 -2.36 -4.88 9.00
CA GLY A 173 -3.57 -4.69 8.20
C GLY A 173 -4.89 -4.70 8.99
N ASN A 174 -4.89 -5.17 10.24
CA ASN A 174 -6.04 -5.13 11.14
C ASN A 174 -5.96 -4.00 12.19
N LEU A 175 -4.95 -3.14 12.13
CA LEU A 175 -4.74 -2.06 13.10
C LEU A 175 -4.81 -0.70 12.41
N ILE A 176 -5.34 0.30 13.10
CA ILE A 176 -5.37 1.69 12.61
C ILE A 176 -5.30 2.65 13.81
N TYR A 177 -4.68 3.83 13.65
CA TYR A 177 -4.79 4.89 14.65
C TYR A 177 -6.06 5.72 14.42
N LEU A 178 -6.81 5.96 15.50
CA LEU A 178 -7.96 6.86 15.52
C LEU A 178 -7.81 7.83 16.69
N CYS A 179 -8.44 9.01 16.61
CA CYS A 179 -8.56 9.84 17.81
C CYS A 179 -9.59 9.25 18.78
N ALA A 180 -9.51 9.61 20.06
CA ALA A 180 -10.42 9.10 21.08
C ALA A 180 -11.92 9.28 20.73
N ASN A 181 -12.27 10.31 19.94
CA ASN A 181 -13.65 10.49 19.50
C ASN A 181 -14.05 9.46 18.44
N HIS A 182 -13.30 9.35 17.34
CA HIS A 182 -13.60 8.39 16.27
C HIS A 182 -13.43 6.94 16.71
N HIS A 183 -12.55 6.67 17.67
CA HIS A 183 -12.44 5.36 18.31
C HIS A 183 -13.72 5.01 19.06
N ARG A 184 -14.27 5.94 19.87
CA ARG A 184 -15.56 5.77 20.54
C ARG A 184 -16.73 5.63 19.57
N GLN A 185 -16.74 6.38 18.47
CA GLN A 185 -17.78 6.26 17.44
C GLN A 185 -17.72 4.89 16.74
N TYR A 186 -16.52 4.36 16.52
CA TYR A 186 -16.33 3.00 16.01
C TYR A 186 -16.82 1.94 17.01
N ASP A 187 -16.42 2.06 18.28
CA ASP A 187 -16.89 1.15 19.34
C ASP A 187 -18.43 1.20 19.51
N GLY A 188 -19.03 2.38 19.29
CA GLY A 188 -20.48 2.61 19.32
C GLY A 188 -21.23 2.19 18.05
N GLY A 189 -20.52 1.78 16.98
CA GLY A 189 -21.12 1.35 15.71
C GLY A 189 -21.53 2.48 14.76
N GLU A 190 -21.20 3.74 15.07
CA GLU A 190 -21.38 4.87 14.14
C GLU A 190 -20.36 4.84 12.99
N PHE A 191 -19.18 4.28 13.24
CA PHE A 191 -18.22 3.86 12.22
C PHE A 191 -18.23 2.35 12.11
N THR A 192 -18.34 1.84 10.89
CA THR A 192 -18.32 0.40 10.64
C THR A 192 -16.89 -0.10 10.42
N GLU A 193 -16.71 -1.42 10.53
CA GLU A 193 -15.47 -2.07 10.09
C GLU A 193 -15.12 -1.72 8.64
N GLN A 194 -16.13 -1.68 7.77
CA GLN A 194 -15.99 -1.35 6.35
C GLN A 194 -15.41 0.05 6.15
N ASP A 195 -15.88 1.04 6.93
CA ASP A 195 -15.37 2.41 6.86
C ASP A 195 -13.88 2.48 7.24
N LEU A 196 -13.49 1.76 8.30
CA LEU A 196 -12.09 1.70 8.70
C LEU A 196 -11.22 1.00 7.65
N ARG A 197 -11.74 -0.02 6.97
CA ARG A 197 -11.03 -0.68 5.84
C ARG A 197 -10.85 0.26 4.66
N LEU A 198 -11.87 1.05 4.34
CA LEU A 198 -11.78 2.05 3.27
C LEU A 198 -10.71 3.10 3.59
N ILE A 199 -10.66 3.57 4.84
CA ILE A 199 -9.63 4.50 5.32
C ILE A 199 -8.25 3.82 5.25
N LYS A 200 -8.12 2.58 5.72
CA LYS A 200 -6.86 1.82 5.69
C LYS A 200 -6.35 1.63 4.26
N ALA A 201 -7.23 1.27 3.32
CA ALA A 201 -6.90 1.17 1.90
C ALA A 201 -6.43 2.51 1.31
N ARG A 202 -7.08 3.62 1.69
CA ARG A 202 -6.65 4.95 1.28
C ARG A 202 -5.25 5.30 1.78
N LEU A 203 -5.01 5.06 3.08
CA LEU A 203 -3.71 5.31 3.70
C LEU A 203 -2.59 4.53 3.03
N ALA A 204 -2.85 3.25 2.73
CA ALA A 204 -1.89 2.38 2.07
C ALA A 204 -1.33 2.96 0.76
N TRP A 205 -2.16 3.60 -0.08
CA TRP A 205 -1.67 4.23 -1.30
C TRP A 205 -1.15 5.65 -1.08
N SER A 206 -1.78 6.44 -0.21
CA SER A 206 -1.35 7.83 0.03
C SER A 206 -0.01 7.93 0.77
N ALA A 207 0.36 6.92 1.55
CA ALA A 207 1.61 6.86 2.30
C ALA A 207 2.76 6.18 1.52
N ASP A 208 2.56 5.81 0.25
CA ASP A 208 3.53 5.05 -0.58
C ASP A 208 4.12 3.82 0.15
N ARG A 209 3.30 3.16 0.98
CA ARG A 209 3.75 2.07 1.85
C ARG A 209 4.16 0.84 1.04
N TYR A 210 3.44 0.58 -0.06
CA TYR A 210 3.66 -0.60 -0.88
C TYR A 210 4.51 -0.27 -2.08
N THR A 211 5.15 -1.32 -2.62
CA THR A 211 5.82 -1.23 -3.91
C THR A 211 4.81 -1.16 -5.05
N ASN A 212 5.27 -0.76 -6.24
CA ASN A 212 4.43 -0.80 -7.45
C ASN A 212 3.88 -2.21 -7.71
N ALA A 213 4.70 -3.25 -7.50
CA ALA A 213 4.27 -4.64 -7.68
C ALA A 213 3.13 -5.00 -6.73
N GLU A 214 3.20 -4.59 -5.48
CA GLU A 214 2.15 -4.85 -4.49
C GLU A 214 0.87 -4.07 -4.79
N TYR A 215 0.97 -2.82 -5.25
CA TYR A 215 -0.20 -2.09 -5.73
C TYR A 215 -0.85 -2.80 -6.92
N LEU A 216 -0.05 -3.27 -7.89
CA LEU A 216 -0.53 -4.07 -9.02
C LEU A 216 -1.33 -5.27 -8.53
N TRP A 217 -0.77 -6.05 -7.59
CA TRP A 217 -1.47 -7.21 -7.02
C TRP A 217 -2.77 -6.84 -6.31
N LEU A 218 -2.80 -5.77 -5.51
CA LEU A 218 -4.04 -5.30 -4.88
C LEU A 218 -5.11 -4.93 -5.92
N GLY A 219 -4.72 -4.29 -7.02
CA GLY A 219 -5.63 -4.00 -8.14
C GLY A 219 -6.12 -5.27 -8.85
N VAL A 220 -5.22 -6.23 -9.10
CA VAL A 220 -5.56 -7.55 -9.67
C VAL A 220 -6.60 -8.25 -8.78
N PHE A 221 -6.36 -8.31 -7.47
CA PHE A 221 -7.26 -8.97 -6.52
C PHE A 221 -8.62 -8.29 -6.46
N SER A 222 -8.63 -6.96 -6.43
CA SER A 222 -9.87 -6.19 -6.42
C SER A 222 -10.72 -6.46 -7.68
N LYS A 223 -10.09 -6.50 -8.86
CA LYS A 223 -10.78 -6.73 -10.14
C LYS A 223 -11.25 -8.17 -10.32
N ASN A 224 -10.39 -9.14 -10.04
CA ASN A 224 -10.62 -10.54 -10.39
C ASN A 224 -11.26 -11.36 -9.26
N ARG A 225 -11.37 -10.80 -8.05
CA ARG A 225 -11.87 -11.49 -6.85
C ARG A 225 -11.12 -12.80 -6.54
N GLY A 226 -9.93 -12.98 -7.13
CA GLY A 226 -9.10 -14.15 -6.93
C GLY A 226 -8.46 -14.14 -5.56
N THR A 227 -8.37 -15.32 -4.94
CA THR A 227 -7.75 -15.50 -3.62
C THR A 227 -6.37 -16.12 -3.69
N HIS A 228 -5.94 -16.63 -4.84
CA HIS A 228 -4.65 -17.29 -5.03
C HIS A 228 -3.93 -16.77 -6.26
N PHE A 229 -2.60 -16.78 -6.23
CA PHE A 229 -1.76 -16.41 -7.37
C PHE A 229 -0.39 -17.08 -7.28
N LEU A 230 0.28 -17.20 -8.43
CA LEU A 230 1.67 -17.66 -8.51
C LEU A 230 2.59 -16.44 -8.63
N HIS A 231 3.74 -16.48 -7.96
CA HIS A 231 4.75 -15.44 -8.04
C HIS A 231 6.16 -16.05 -8.16
N PRO A 232 7.04 -15.53 -9.01
CA PRO A 232 8.41 -16.03 -9.12
C PRO A 232 9.15 -15.97 -7.78
N VAL A 233 9.90 -17.03 -7.47
CA VAL A 233 10.66 -17.17 -6.22
C VAL A 233 11.74 -16.10 -6.12
N GLU A 234 12.43 -15.78 -7.22
CA GLU A 234 13.47 -14.75 -7.26
C GLU A 234 12.94 -13.33 -6.97
N GLU A 235 11.66 -13.07 -7.27
CA GLU A 235 11.02 -11.78 -7.05
C GLU A 235 10.21 -11.72 -5.75
N ARG A 236 10.28 -12.74 -4.89
CA ARG A 236 9.52 -12.84 -3.64
C ARG A 236 9.56 -11.57 -2.78
N ASN A 237 10.71 -10.90 -2.73
CA ASN A 237 10.90 -9.68 -1.95
C ASN A 237 10.00 -8.51 -2.39
N CYS A 238 9.45 -8.55 -3.61
CA CYS A 238 8.49 -7.57 -4.08
C CYS A 238 7.19 -7.59 -3.27
N LEU A 239 6.83 -8.72 -2.64
CA LEU A 239 5.57 -8.89 -1.89
C LEU A 239 5.72 -8.74 -0.36
N ARG A 240 6.91 -8.36 0.10
CA ARG A 240 7.28 -8.45 1.52
C ARG A 240 6.40 -7.62 2.44
N PHE A 241 5.83 -6.51 1.98
CA PHE A 241 5.00 -5.65 2.80
C PHE A 241 3.57 -6.17 2.89
N LEU A 242 3.01 -6.69 1.79
CA LEU A 242 1.72 -7.38 1.82
C LEU A 242 1.76 -8.60 2.75
N GLU A 243 2.85 -9.37 2.72
CA GLU A 243 3.05 -10.50 3.62
C GLU A 243 3.24 -10.03 5.08
N ALA A 244 4.14 -9.07 5.33
CA ALA A 244 4.42 -8.57 6.67
C ALA A 244 3.20 -7.89 7.33
N ASP A 245 2.32 -7.29 6.53
CA ASP A 245 1.10 -6.66 7.00
C ASP A 245 -0.07 -7.66 7.15
N GLY A 246 0.15 -8.90 6.73
CA GLY A 246 -0.75 -10.03 6.88
C GLY A 246 -1.83 -10.13 5.79
N TYR A 247 -1.73 -9.37 4.70
CA TYR A 247 -2.72 -9.40 3.62
C TYR A 247 -2.60 -10.64 2.75
N ILE A 248 -1.39 -11.17 2.60
CA ILE A 248 -1.13 -12.41 1.87
C ILE A 248 -0.35 -13.37 2.75
N GLN A 249 -0.39 -14.65 2.37
CA GLN A 249 0.39 -15.70 2.99
C GLN A 249 0.80 -16.71 1.92
N ARG A 250 2.02 -17.23 2.04
CA ARG A 250 2.48 -18.32 1.17
C ARG A 250 1.73 -19.60 1.51
N VAL A 251 1.40 -20.37 0.47
CA VAL A 251 0.79 -21.69 0.59
C VAL A 251 1.83 -22.72 0.18
N ASP A 252 2.33 -23.47 1.15
CA ASP A 252 3.21 -24.59 0.84
C ASP A 252 2.39 -25.63 0.06
N THR A 253 2.74 -25.83 -1.21
CA THR A 253 2.09 -26.82 -2.08
C THR A 253 3.07 -27.97 -2.27
N PRO A 254 2.90 -29.11 -1.57
CA PRO A 254 3.77 -30.26 -1.75
C PRO A 254 3.68 -30.74 -3.20
N GLY A 255 4.82 -30.77 -3.90
CA GLY A 255 4.85 -31.17 -5.32
C GLY A 255 4.43 -30.08 -6.30
N ALA A 256 4.66 -28.79 -5.96
CA ALA A 256 4.38 -27.67 -6.86
C ALA A 256 4.87 -27.95 -8.30
N ALA A 257 3.96 -27.82 -9.26
CA ALA A 257 4.19 -28.15 -10.68
C ALA A 257 5.29 -27.29 -11.35
N LYS A 258 5.73 -26.22 -10.67
CA LYS A 258 6.75 -25.29 -11.12
C LYS A 258 7.68 -24.94 -9.94
N PRO A 259 8.91 -25.46 -9.90
CA PRO A 259 9.83 -25.28 -8.76
C PRO A 259 10.36 -23.84 -8.61
N ASP A 260 10.14 -22.99 -9.60
CA ASP A 260 10.53 -21.58 -9.68
C ASP A 260 9.40 -20.61 -9.25
N MET A 261 8.22 -21.12 -8.89
CA MET A 261 7.07 -20.32 -8.51
C MET A 261 6.59 -20.65 -7.09
N ASP A 262 6.34 -19.61 -6.30
CA ASP A 262 5.61 -19.73 -5.04
C ASP A 262 4.10 -19.58 -5.29
N THR A 263 3.30 -20.42 -4.61
CA THR A 263 1.86 -20.21 -4.49
C THR A 263 1.57 -19.29 -3.30
N TRP A 264 0.81 -18.23 -3.56
CA TRP A 264 0.36 -17.27 -2.56
C TRP A 264 -1.16 -17.26 -2.48
N ARG A 265 -1.68 -16.90 -1.32
CA ARG A 265 -3.11 -16.60 -1.15
C ARG A 265 -3.34 -15.33 -0.36
N LEU A 266 -4.46 -14.66 -0.64
CA LEU A 266 -4.99 -13.62 0.23
C LEU A 266 -5.37 -14.25 1.57
N ALA A 267 -4.90 -13.65 2.66
CA ALA A 267 -5.46 -13.89 3.97
C ALA A 267 -6.83 -13.20 4.09
N GLU A 268 -7.59 -13.51 5.14
CA GLU A 268 -8.92 -12.93 5.34
C GLU A 268 -8.91 -11.39 5.34
N ILE A 269 -7.92 -10.77 5.99
CA ILE A 269 -7.76 -9.31 5.97
C ILE A 269 -7.39 -8.77 4.58
N GLY A 270 -6.70 -9.56 3.76
CA GLY A 270 -6.36 -9.25 2.37
C GLY A 270 -7.57 -9.29 1.45
N VAL A 271 -8.44 -10.30 1.61
CA VAL A 271 -9.71 -10.39 0.88
C VAL A 271 -10.57 -9.17 1.16
N ARG A 272 -10.72 -8.80 2.44
CA ARG A 272 -11.51 -7.63 2.85
C ARG A 272 -10.88 -6.32 2.34
N LEU A 273 -9.55 -6.18 2.36
CA LEU A 273 -8.86 -5.00 1.81
C LEU A 273 -9.05 -4.89 0.29
N ALA A 274 -8.83 -5.98 -0.44
CA ALA A 274 -8.98 -6.00 -1.90
C ALA A 274 -10.42 -5.67 -2.33
N GLY A 275 -11.41 -6.10 -1.54
CA GLY A 275 -12.83 -5.80 -1.77
C GLY A 275 -13.16 -4.31 -1.70
N VAL A 276 -12.44 -3.52 -0.90
CA VAL A 276 -12.65 -2.06 -0.76
C VAL A 276 -11.63 -1.23 -1.53
N TRP A 277 -10.69 -1.88 -2.21
CA TRP A 277 -9.56 -1.20 -2.85
C TRP A 277 -10.04 -0.24 -3.94
N ALA A 278 -10.97 -0.67 -4.80
CA ALA A 278 -11.56 0.17 -5.84
C ALA A 278 -12.29 1.40 -5.28
N ASP A 279 -13.02 1.24 -4.17
CA ASP A 279 -13.80 2.31 -3.54
C ASP A 279 -12.92 3.33 -2.80
N SER A 280 -11.68 2.96 -2.48
CA SER A 280 -10.76 3.80 -1.70
C SER A 280 -10.28 5.06 -2.43
N GLY A 281 -10.52 5.13 -3.74
CA GLY A 281 -9.94 6.12 -4.65
C GLY A 281 -8.50 5.81 -5.05
N ALA A 282 -8.03 4.59 -4.77
CA ALA A 282 -6.74 4.13 -5.27
C ALA A 282 -6.72 4.18 -6.82
N PRO A 283 -5.58 4.47 -7.45
CA PRO A 283 -5.48 4.52 -8.90
C PRO A 283 -5.99 3.22 -9.53
N ALA A 284 -6.91 3.35 -10.49
CA ALA A 284 -7.38 2.21 -11.27
C ALA A 284 -6.19 1.63 -12.03
N ILE A 285 -5.93 0.34 -11.82
CA ILE A 285 -4.85 -0.33 -12.53
C ILE A 285 -5.42 -0.87 -13.84
N ASN A 286 -5.05 -0.21 -14.93
CA ASN A 286 -5.37 -0.66 -16.28
C ASN A 286 -4.52 -1.88 -16.62
N ILE A 287 -4.92 -3.04 -16.10
CA ILE A 287 -4.44 -4.32 -16.59
C ILE A 287 -5.18 -4.54 -17.90
N ALA A 288 -4.50 -4.33 -19.03
CA ALA A 288 -5.00 -4.72 -20.33
C ALA A 288 -5.32 -6.22 -20.25
N THR A 289 -6.61 -6.55 -20.24
CA THR A 289 -7.04 -7.93 -20.44
C THR A 289 -6.69 -8.26 -21.88
N GLY A 290 -5.79 -9.22 -22.09
CA GLY A 290 -5.50 -9.73 -23.42
C GLY A 290 -6.79 -10.21 -24.12
N PRO A 291 -6.85 -10.13 -25.45
CA PRO A 291 -7.96 -10.68 -26.24
C PRO A 291 -8.07 -12.21 -26.11
#